data_AF-A0A955YYR4-F1
#
_entry.id   AF-A0A955YYR4-F1
#
_cell.length_a   1.000
_cell.length_b   1.000
_cell.length_c   1.000
_cell.angle_alpha   90.00
_cell.angle_beta   90.00
_cell.angle_gamma   90.00
#
_symmetry.space_group_name_H-M   'P 1'
#
loop_
_entity.id
_entity.type
_entity.pdbx_description
1 polymer ?
#
loop_
_entity_poly.entity_id
_entity_poly.type
_entity_poly.pdbx_seq_one_letter_code
_entity_poly.pdbx_strand_id
1 'polypeptide(L)'
;HRVGGTPKGRLFPLSQDELVESLATVAALREGELDWLTVPEAPLDILAQQIVATLAGGEYDEGELFELCRRAWPYRHLSRERFDDVVKMLAEGYATKRGRRSAHVHRDAVHGRLRGRRGARLAAVMNGGAIPDNADYEVVLEPAGVRVGTLNEDFAIESMAGDIFQLGNMSYRILRVEPGRVRVEDAQGKPPSIPFWLGEAPARTDALSARVSSLREEIERALDRGTDRAQLVEHLVTRYGESTAVVRQVVDYLDAGRVALGHIPTQKRLVLERFFDEAGNTHIVLHAPFGARVNRAWGLALRKRFCRTFNFELQAAATEDAIILSLGPTHSFPLEDVWSFLHPGTVRAVLTQALLDSPMFETRWRWNATRALSVLRFQGGRKTPPPLLRMRADDLLTVVFPDQVACAENLTGEREIPAHPLVTETIRDCLTEAMDVAGLERILADIRAGAIEVVSRDLTEPSPFAAAILNARPYAFLDDAPLEERRTQAVASRRWLDAASARDLGSLDAAAIARVVREAWPDVRDADELHDALLVYGALGVREVEGHDLGGLCSVLLASERALRIRVGASGLWVAAERFGEWKAAAPHTLVVEAGAPRAEFASASHDRAEALRELVRGRL
;
A
#
# COMPACT_ATOMS: atom_id res chain seq x y z
N HIS A 1 -34.47 14.59 -18.45
CA HIS A 1 -34.58 15.54 -17.34
C HIS A 1 -35.66 16.56 -17.70
N ARG A 2 -36.67 16.81 -16.85
CA ARG A 2 -37.68 17.88 -17.07
C ARG A 2 -37.83 18.67 -15.79
N VAL A 3 -38.08 19.98 -15.89
CA VAL A 3 -38.39 20.81 -14.73
C VAL A 3 -39.64 20.24 -14.04
N GLY A 4 -39.57 19.97 -12.74
CA GLY A 4 -40.63 19.32 -11.96
C GLY A 4 -40.76 17.79 -12.14
N GLY A 5 -39.87 17.15 -12.90
CA GLY A 5 -39.81 15.68 -12.97
C GLY A 5 -38.98 15.09 -11.83
N THR A 6 -39.45 13.98 -11.24
CA THR A 6 -38.66 13.23 -10.25
C THR A 6 -37.49 12.53 -10.95
N PRO A 7 -36.23 12.84 -10.60
CA PRO A 7 -35.09 12.09 -11.11
C PRO A 7 -35.14 10.66 -10.55
N LYS A 8 -34.86 9.67 -11.40
CA LYS A 8 -34.82 8.25 -11.03
C LYS A 8 -33.42 7.70 -11.24
N GLY A 9 -32.67 7.54 -10.15
CA GLY A 9 -31.42 6.79 -10.11
C GLY A 9 -31.64 5.36 -9.64
N ARG A 10 -30.82 4.42 -10.09
CA ARG A 10 -30.74 3.05 -9.59
C ARG A 10 -29.28 2.68 -9.45
N LEU A 11 -28.86 2.25 -8.26
CA LEU A 11 -27.51 1.76 -8.00
C LEU A 11 -27.54 0.23 -8.06
N PHE A 12 -26.58 -0.37 -8.76
CA PHE A 12 -26.42 -1.82 -8.89
C PHE A 12 -25.03 -2.18 -8.37
N PRO A 13 -24.87 -2.40 -7.05
CA PRO A 13 -23.59 -2.77 -6.49
C PRO A 13 -23.15 -4.15 -7.02
N LEU A 14 -21.88 -4.25 -7.36
CA LEU A 14 -21.24 -5.45 -7.91
C LEU A 14 -20.56 -6.29 -6.82
N SER A 15 -20.28 -5.69 -5.66
CA SER A 15 -19.70 -6.34 -4.48
C SER A 15 -20.54 -6.08 -3.21
N GLN A 16 -20.22 -6.80 -2.14
CA GLN A 16 -20.86 -6.56 -0.83
C GLN A 16 -20.43 -5.22 -0.22
N ASP A 17 -19.17 -4.81 -0.40
CA ASP A 17 -18.70 -3.50 0.06
C ASP A 17 -19.37 -2.36 -0.71
N GLU A 18 -19.51 -2.48 -2.03
CA GLU A 18 -20.27 -1.52 -2.85
C GLU A 18 -21.74 -1.47 -2.44
N LEU A 19 -22.32 -2.57 -1.96
CA LEU A 19 -23.69 -2.60 -1.45
C LEU A 19 -23.80 -1.78 -0.15
N VAL A 20 -22.84 -1.92 0.76
CA VAL A 20 -22.76 -1.09 1.98
C VAL A 20 -22.62 0.39 1.60
N GLU A 21 -21.73 0.70 0.66
CA GLU A 21 -21.52 2.07 0.18
C GLU A 21 -22.74 2.65 -0.54
N SER A 22 -23.42 1.84 -1.36
CA SER A 22 -24.64 2.25 -2.05
C SER A 22 -25.76 2.57 -1.05
N LEU A 23 -25.92 1.75 0.00
CA LEU A 23 -26.89 2.00 1.06
C LEU A 23 -26.53 3.28 1.84
N ALA A 24 -25.25 3.49 2.16
CA ALA A 24 -24.76 4.71 2.79
C ALA A 24 -25.03 5.95 1.93
N THR A 25 -24.79 5.86 0.61
CA THR A 25 -25.03 6.93 -0.36
C THR A 25 -26.51 7.30 -0.42
N VAL A 26 -27.41 6.31 -0.52
CA VAL A 26 -28.86 6.57 -0.51
C VAL A 26 -29.28 7.25 0.79
N ALA A 27 -28.72 6.83 1.91
CA ALA A 27 -29.02 7.42 3.20
C ALA A 27 -28.54 8.89 3.27
N ALA A 28 -27.31 9.19 2.83
CA ALA A 28 -26.80 10.56 2.75
C ALA A 28 -27.67 11.46 1.84
N LEU A 29 -28.05 10.97 0.65
CA LEU A 29 -28.89 11.71 -0.29
C LEU A 29 -30.27 12.05 0.30
N ARG A 30 -30.86 11.15 1.09
CA ARG A 30 -32.15 11.39 1.77
C ARG A 30 -32.03 12.41 2.90
N GLU A 31 -30.89 12.42 3.58
CA GLU A 31 -30.60 13.35 4.68
C GLU A 31 -30.07 14.70 4.17
N GLY A 32 -29.84 14.85 2.86
CA GLY A 32 -29.35 16.08 2.24
C GLY A 32 -27.86 16.32 2.48
N GLU A 33 -27.12 15.28 2.84
CA GLU A 33 -25.68 15.32 3.02
C GLU A 33 -25.00 15.28 1.64
N LEU A 34 -24.16 16.27 1.36
CA LEU A 34 -23.42 16.41 0.09
C LEU A 34 -21.93 16.55 0.37
N ASP A 35 -21.13 16.21 -0.64
CA ASP A 35 -19.68 16.36 -0.56
C ASP A 35 -19.24 17.82 -0.47
N TRP A 36 -18.13 18.04 0.24
CA TRP A 36 -17.50 19.34 0.37
C TRP A 36 -16.65 19.64 -0.87
N LEU A 37 -16.88 20.80 -1.49
CA LEU A 37 -16.01 21.31 -2.54
C LEU A 37 -14.75 21.94 -1.92
N THR A 38 -13.61 21.27 -2.09
CA THR A 38 -12.32 21.80 -1.64
C THR A 38 -11.61 22.51 -2.78
N VAL A 39 -11.20 23.76 -2.56
CA VAL A 39 -10.45 24.54 -3.55
C VAL A 39 -8.95 24.40 -3.28
N PRO A 40 -8.14 23.94 -4.25
CA PRO A 40 -6.69 23.82 -4.06
C PRO A 40 -6.03 25.18 -3.74
N GLU A 41 -5.18 25.20 -2.72
CA GLU A 41 -4.44 26.40 -2.30
C GLU A 41 -3.18 26.69 -3.16
N ALA A 42 -3.20 27.76 -3.94
CA ALA A 42 -2.07 28.24 -4.73
C ALA A 42 -1.37 27.19 -5.64
N PRO A 43 -2.09 26.55 -6.58
CA PRO A 43 -1.48 25.69 -7.60
C PRO A 43 -0.52 26.48 -8.50
N LEU A 44 0.79 26.24 -8.36
CA LEU A 44 1.83 27.08 -8.96
C LEU A 44 1.97 26.91 -10.47
N ASP A 45 1.61 25.74 -10.99
CA ASP A 45 1.60 25.45 -12.42
C ASP A 45 0.50 26.24 -13.16
N ILE A 46 -0.69 26.33 -12.57
CA ILE A 46 -1.79 27.18 -13.06
C ILE A 46 -1.43 28.66 -12.90
N LEU A 47 -0.81 29.05 -11.78
CA LEU A 47 -0.32 30.42 -11.60
C LEU A 47 0.66 30.80 -12.70
N ALA A 48 1.64 29.93 -12.99
CA ALA A 48 2.63 30.16 -14.03
C ALA A 48 1.96 30.37 -15.40
N GLN A 49 0.99 29.52 -15.75
CA GLN A 49 0.20 29.66 -16.98
C GLN A 49 -0.50 31.01 -17.06
N GLN A 50 -1.16 31.43 -15.98
CA GLN A 50 -1.93 32.67 -15.94
C GLN A 50 -1.02 33.90 -15.99
N ILE A 51 0.13 33.88 -15.32
CA ILE A 51 1.13 34.96 -15.41
C ILE A 51 1.58 35.14 -16.87
N VAL A 52 1.91 34.05 -17.58
CA VAL A 52 2.30 34.13 -19.00
C VAL A 52 1.15 34.68 -19.86
N ALA A 53 -0.09 34.25 -19.60
CA ALA A 53 -1.26 34.73 -20.33
C ALA A 53 -1.53 36.22 -20.10
N THR A 54 -1.45 36.69 -18.85
CA THR A 54 -1.61 38.11 -18.50
C THR A 54 -0.53 38.97 -19.15
N LEU A 55 0.73 38.57 -19.05
CA LEU A 55 1.87 39.30 -19.61
C LEU A 55 1.95 39.22 -21.15
N ALA A 56 1.24 38.28 -21.78
CA ALA A 56 1.05 38.26 -23.22
C ALA A 56 0.08 39.36 -23.70
N GLY A 57 -0.72 39.93 -22.81
CA GLY A 57 -1.64 41.04 -23.07
C GLY A 57 -1.04 42.43 -22.89
N GLY A 58 0.03 42.57 -22.09
CA GLY A 58 0.67 43.85 -21.82
C GLY A 58 1.79 43.76 -20.78
N GLU A 59 2.45 44.90 -20.53
CA GLU A 59 3.44 45.05 -19.47
C GLU A 59 2.77 45.35 -18.13
N TYR A 60 3.32 44.81 -17.05
CA TYR A 60 2.84 45.01 -15.68
C TYR A 60 4.00 45.39 -14.74
N ASP A 61 3.68 46.15 -13.70
CA ASP A 61 4.52 46.22 -12.50
C ASP A 61 4.47 44.86 -11.76
N GLU A 62 5.62 44.42 -11.24
CA GLU A 62 5.75 43.12 -10.56
C GLU A 62 4.91 43.06 -9.28
N GLY A 63 4.82 44.15 -8.51
CA GLY A 63 3.99 44.26 -7.31
C GLY A 63 2.50 44.31 -7.65
N GLU A 64 2.10 45.07 -8.67
CA GLU A 64 0.71 45.11 -9.13
C GLU A 64 0.22 43.73 -9.61
N LEU A 65 1.08 42.98 -10.32
CA LEU A 65 0.75 41.63 -10.77
C LEU A 65 0.58 40.67 -9.58
N PHE A 66 1.45 40.76 -8.58
CA PHE A 66 1.34 39.98 -7.35
C PHE A 66 0.00 40.24 -6.63
N GLU A 67 -0.37 41.51 -6.44
CA GLU A 67 -1.63 41.89 -5.82
C GLU A 67 -2.84 41.44 -6.67
N LEU A 68 -2.76 41.54 -8.00
CA LEU A 68 -3.76 40.99 -8.91
C LEU A 68 -3.98 39.49 -8.69
N CYS A 69 -2.90 38.70 -8.61
CA CYS A 69 -2.97 37.26 -8.37
C CYS A 69 -3.67 36.94 -7.04
N ARG A 70 -3.33 37.68 -5.97
CA ARG A 70 -3.90 37.46 -4.62
C ARG A 70 -5.39 37.74 -4.49
N ARG A 71 -6.01 38.44 -5.46
CA ARG A 71 -7.47 38.64 -5.47
C ARG A 71 -8.25 37.37 -5.78
N ALA A 72 -7.64 36.38 -6.42
CA ALA A 72 -8.30 35.11 -6.69
C ALA A 72 -8.23 34.20 -5.45
N TRP A 73 -9.36 33.54 -5.13
CA TRP A 73 -9.50 32.73 -3.92
C TRP A 73 -8.37 31.70 -3.68
N PRO A 74 -7.92 30.91 -4.69
CA PRO A 74 -6.80 29.98 -4.51
C PRO A 74 -5.49 30.64 -4.06
N TYR A 75 -5.25 31.90 -4.43
CA TYR A 75 -3.97 32.60 -4.23
C TYR A 75 -4.03 33.68 -3.15
N ARG A 76 -5.12 33.78 -2.38
CA ARG A 76 -5.30 34.79 -1.31
C ARG A 76 -4.17 34.81 -0.27
N HIS A 77 -3.57 33.65 -0.01
CA HIS A 77 -2.44 33.45 0.90
C HIS A 77 -1.10 33.24 0.17
N LEU A 78 -1.01 33.55 -1.14
CA LEU A 78 0.23 33.44 -1.90
C LEU A 78 1.30 34.35 -1.29
N SER A 79 2.43 33.76 -0.90
CA SER A 79 3.58 34.52 -0.39
C SER A 79 4.32 35.21 -1.55
N ARG A 80 4.97 36.34 -1.23
CA ARG A 80 5.77 37.08 -2.21
C ARG A 80 6.92 36.22 -2.75
N GLU A 81 7.58 35.48 -1.88
CA GLU A 81 8.66 34.55 -2.25
C GLU A 81 8.22 33.51 -3.29
N ARG A 82 7.09 32.81 -3.07
CA ARG A 82 6.58 31.81 -4.03
C ARG A 82 6.19 32.45 -5.36
N PHE A 83 5.65 33.67 -5.34
CA PHE A 83 5.37 34.41 -6.57
C PHE A 83 6.67 34.75 -7.32
N ASP A 84 7.68 35.25 -6.60
CA ASP A 84 8.97 35.63 -7.18
C ASP A 84 9.69 34.41 -7.77
N ASP A 85 9.60 33.24 -7.14
CA ASP A 85 10.16 31.99 -7.67
C ASP A 85 9.48 31.56 -8.96
N VAL A 86 8.15 31.68 -9.05
CA VAL A 86 7.41 31.38 -10.30
C VAL A 86 7.79 32.39 -11.39
N VAL A 87 7.86 33.68 -11.08
CA VAL A 87 8.29 34.71 -12.04
C VAL A 87 9.73 34.46 -12.50
N LYS A 88 10.63 34.11 -11.56
CA LYS A 88 12.02 33.75 -11.86
C LYS A 88 12.07 32.55 -12.78
N MET A 89 11.35 31.47 -12.47
CA MET A 89 11.26 30.27 -13.32
C MET A 89 10.77 30.61 -14.73
N LEU A 90 9.74 31.45 -14.88
CA LEU A 90 9.22 31.87 -16.18
C LEU A 90 10.16 32.82 -16.94
N ALA A 91 10.99 33.58 -16.23
CA ALA A 91 11.96 34.48 -16.82
C ALA A 91 13.24 33.77 -17.24
N GLU A 92 13.72 32.86 -16.39
CA GLU A 92 14.93 32.05 -16.54
C GLU A 92 14.70 30.88 -17.48
N GLY A 93 13.57 30.20 -17.39
CA GLY A 93 13.36 28.94 -18.07
C GLY A 93 14.43 27.92 -17.69
N TYR A 94 14.73 26.99 -18.60
CA TYR A 94 15.77 25.98 -18.41
C TYR A 94 16.67 25.87 -19.63
N ALA A 95 17.94 25.53 -19.40
CA ALA A 95 18.93 25.35 -20.46
C ALA A 95 19.05 23.87 -20.83
N THR A 96 18.95 23.57 -22.12
CA THR A 96 19.26 22.24 -22.68
C THR A 96 20.46 22.37 -23.62
N LYS A 97 21.01 21.24 -24.10
CA LYS A 97 22.02 21.24 -25.19
C LYS A 97 21.54 22.00 -26.45
N ARG A 98 20.22 22.16 -26.62
CA ARG A 98 19.58 22.85 -27.76
C ARG A 98 19.21 24.31 -27.45
N GLY A 99 19.74 24.87 -26.36
CA GLY A 99 19.49 26.24 -25.93
C GLY A 99 18.44 26.37 -24.83
N ARG A 100 18.14 27.62 -24.49
CA ARG A 100 17.21 28.02 -23.43
C ARG A 100 15.76 27.86 -23.87
N ARG A 101 14.94 27.21 -23.03
CA ARG A 101 13.52 26.90 -23.26
C ARG A 101 12.69 27.43 -22.10
N SER A 102 11.38 27.57 -22.33
CA SER A 102 10.39 28.02 -21.31
C SER A 102 10.63 29.40 -20.68
N ALA A 103 11.55 30.20 -21.23
CA ALA A 103 11.68 31.60 -20.85
C ALA A 103 10.57 32.41 -21.56
N HIS A 104 9.38 32.46 -20.98
CA HIS A 104 8.22 33.16 -21.54
C HIS A 104 8.11 34.60 -21.06
N VAL A 105 8.75 34.95 -19.94
CA VAL A 105 8.67 36.27 -19.32
C VAL A 105 10.00 37.01 -19.45
N HIS A 106 9.93 38.29 -19.76
CA HIS A 106 11.06 39.20 -19.62
C HIS A 106 10.86 39.98 -18.32
N ARG A 107 11.83 39.86 -17.42
CA ARG A 107 11.84 40.53 -16.12
C ARG A 107 12.93 41.58 -16.11
N ASP A 108 12.53 42.83 -15.94
CA ASP A 108 13.40 43.94 -15.61
C ASP A 108 13.39 44.12 -14.09
N ALA A 109 14.33 43.48 -13.41
CA ALA A 109 14.42 43.52 -11.95
C ALA A 109 14.86 44.88 -11.41
N VAL A 110 15.45 45.75 -12.25
CA VAL A 110 15.89 47.09 -11.83
C VAL A 110 14.69 48.02 -11.71
N HIS A 111 13.76 47.95 -12.68
CA HIS A 111 12.57 48.80 -12.71
C HIS A 111 11.30 48.10 -12.20
N GLY A 112 11.38 46.83 -11.81
CA GLY A 112 10.24 46.06 -11.32
C GLY A 112 9.18 45.77 -12.40
N ARG A 113 9.59 45.63 -13.67
CA ARG A 113 8.67 45.46 -14.81
C ARG A 113 8.70 44.06 -15.39
N LEU A 114 7.52 43.55 -15.72
CA LEU A 114 7.31 42.25 -16.35
C LEU A 114 6.60 42.40 -17.69
N ARG A 115 7.09 41.72 -18.72
CA ARG A 115 6.43 41.65 -20.04
C ARG A 115 6.59 40.28 -20.68
N GLY A 116 5.65 39.88 -21.54
CA GLY A 116 5.77 38.65 -22.32
C GLY A 116 6.92 38.71 -23.32
N ARG A 117 7.74 37.66 -23.39
CA ARG A 117 8.72 37.47 -24.48
C ARG A 117 8.01 37.09 -25.78
N ARG A 118 8.73 37.22 -26.90
CA ARG A 118 8.24 36.76 -28.21
C ARG A 118 7.88 35.27 -28.13
N GLY A 119 6.63 34.94 -28.42
CA GLY A 119 6.10 33.57 -28.36
C GLY A 119 5.23 33.28 -27.14
N ALA A 120 5.28 34.10 -26.07
CA ALA A 120 4.46 33.92 -24.86
C ALA A 120 2.96 33.86 -25.17
N ARG A 121 2.46 34.76 -26.03
CA ARG A 121 1.07 34.77 -26.47
C ARG A 121 0.66 33.48 -27.19
N LEU A 122 1.51 32.97 -28.08
CA LEU A 122 1.23 31.74 -28.80
C LEU A 122 1.25 30.53 -27.84
N ALA A 123 2.20 30.50 -26.91
CA ALA A 123 2.27 29.47 -25.88
C ALA A 123 0.98 29.45 -25.04
N ALA A 124 0.58 30.59 -24.47
CA ALA A 124 -0.61 30.70 -23.62
C ALA A 124 -1.91 30.33 -24.35
N VAL A 125 -2.11 30.80 -25.59
CA VAL A 125 -3.36 30.54 -26.33
C VAL A 125 -3.46 29.08 -26.78
N MET A 126 -2.37 28.49 -27.26
CA MET A 126 -2.39 27.13 -27.83
C MET A 126 -2.25 26.03 -26.77
N ASN A 127 -1.70 26.35 -25.61
CA ASN A 127 -1.38 25.38 -24.56
C ASN A 127 -2.09 25.70 -23.25
N GLY A 128 -3.08 26.62 -23.26
CA GLY A 128 -3.85 26.98 -22.07
C GLY A 128 -4.81 25.87 -21.63
N GLY A 129 -5.12 25.85 -20.33
CA GLY A 129 -6.12 24.94 -19.73
C GLY A 129 -5.57 24.15 -18.55
N ALA A 130 -6.45 23.70 -17.66
CA ALA A 130 -6.08 22.95 -16.45
C ALA A 130 -6.19 21.42 -16.60
N ILE A 131 -6.91 20.95 -17.61
CA ILE A 131 -7.06 19.51 -17.89
C ILE A 131 -5.73 18.98 -18.46
N PRO A 132 -5.13 17.95 -17.84
CA PRO A 132 -3.90 17.36 -18.33
C PRO A 132 -4.13 16.56 -19.62
N ASP A 133 -3.06 16.36 -20.38
CA ASP A 133 -3.07 15.45 -21.52
C ASP A 133 -2.74 14.02 -21.02
N ASN A 134 -3.75 13.15 -20.99
CA ASN A 134 -3.55 11.74 -20.71
C ASN A 134 -3.03 11.03 -21.97
N ALA A 135 -2.09 10.11 -21.78
CA ALA A 135 -1.47 9.38 -22.88
C ALA A 135 -1.43 7.87 -22.59
N ASP A 136 -2.21 7.12 -23.36
CA ASP A 136 -2.26 5.67 -23.24
C ASP A 136 -0.86 5.02 -23.34
N TYR A 137 -0.70 3.91 -22.61
CA TYR A 137 0.48 3.06 -22.62
C TYR A 137 0.27 1.93 -23.62
N GLU A 138 1.30 1.60 -24.39
CA GLU A 138 1.24 0.42 -25.28
C GLU A 138 1.41 -0.85 -24.45
N VAL A 139 0.51 -1.82 -24.62
CA VAL A 139 0.65 -3.14 -24.00
C VAL A 139 1.45 -4.04 -24.94
N VAL A 140 2.59 -4.56 -24.46
CA VAL A 140 3.54 -5.37 -25.23
C VAL A 140 3.65 -6.76 -24.61
N LEU A 141 3.29 -7.80 -25.37
CA LEU A 141 3.37 -9.19 -24.97
C LEU A 141 4.80 -9.73 -25.12
N GLU A 142 5.36 -10.24 -24.03
CA GLU A 142 6.65 -10.93 -23.95
C GLU A 142 6.48 -12.45 -23.98
N PRO A 143 7.48 -13.22 -24.47
CA PRO A 143 8.75 -12.76 -25.07
C PRO A 143 8.63 -12.34 -26.54
N ALA A 144 7.42 -12.36 -27.12
CA ALA A 144 7.20 -12.11 -28.54
C ALA A 144 7.47 -10.65 -28.97
N GLY A 145 7.45 -9.69 -28.04
CA GLY A 145 7.59 -8.26 -28.30
C GLY A 145 6.42 -7.66 -29.10
N VAL A 146 5.26 -8.31 -29.11
CA VAL A 146 4.11 -7.93 -29.96
C VAL A 146 3.18 -6.99 -29.20
N ARG A 147 2.77 -5.88 -29.83
CA ARG A 147 1.77 -4.98 -29.26
C ARG A 147 0.38 -5.63 -29.30
N VAL A 148 -0.24 -5.80 -28.13
CA VAL A 148 -1.58 -6.42 -27.99
C VAL A 148 -2.71 -5.43 -27.73
N GLY A 149 -2.38 -4.19 -27.36
CA GLY A 149 -3.33 -3.08 -27.31
C GLY A 149 -2.80 -1.89 -26.54
N THR A 150 -3.68 -1.20 -25.81
CA THR A 150 -3.35 0.01 -25.04
C THR A 150 -4.06 0.03 -23.69
N LEU A 151 -3.39 0.60 -22.69
CA LEU A 151 -3.93 0.87 -21.36
C LEU A 151 -3.98 2.37 -21.11
N ASN A 152 -4.94 2.81 -20.30
CA ASN A 152 -4.95 4.19 -19.84
C ASN A 152 -3.71 4.47 -18.96
N GLU A 153 -3.21 5.70 -19.00
CA GLU A 153 -2.03 6.13 -18.25
C GLU A 153 -2.19 5.95 -16.75
N ASP A 154 -3.32 6.39 -16.19
CA ASP A 154 -3.58 6.34 -14.76
C ASP A 154 -3.59 4.89 -14.26
N PHE A 155 -4.21 4.01 -15.04
CA PHE A 155 -4.21 2.58 -14.79
C PHE A 155 -2.80 1.99 -14.79
N ALA A 156 -2.00 2.30 -15.82
CA ALA A 156 -0.65 1.77 -15.94
C ALA A 156 0.27 2.18 -14.78
N ILE A 157 0.08 3.39 -14.25
CA ILE A 157 0.88 3.95 -13.15
C ILE A 157 0.50 3.35 -11.80
N GLU A 158 -0.80 3.12 -11.59
CA GLU A 158 -1.31 2.50 -10.36
C GLU A 158 -1.09 0.98 -10.34
N SER A 159 -0.78 0.39 -11.48
CA SER A 159 -0.46 -1.03 -11.63
C SER A 159 0.97 -1.36 -11.18
N MET A 160 1.15 -2.55 -10.63
CA MET A 160 2.44 -3.14 -10.24
C MET A 160 2.81 -4.34 -11.11
N ALA A 161 4.09 -4.72 -11.06
CA ALA A 161 4.52 -6.01 -11.60
C ALA A 161 3.85 -7.16 -10.83
N GLY A 162 3.34 -8.14 -11.57
CA GLY A 162 2.50 -9.23 -11.07
C GLY A 162 1.01 -8.98 -11.29
N ASP A 163 0.58 -7.74 -11.50
CA ASP A 163 -0.84 -7.44 -11.67
C ASP A 163 -1.39 -8.01 -12.97
N ILE A 164 -2.60 -8.56 -12.94
CA ILE A 164 -3.27 -9.11 -14.12
C ILE A 164 -4.35 -8.13 -14.55
N PHE A 165 -4.48 -7.88 -15.85
CA PHE A 165 -5.58 -7.07 -16.38
C PHE A 165 -6.18 -7.69 -17.63
N GLN A 166 -7.42 -7.33 -17.95
CA GLN A 166 -8.09 -7.82 -19.16
C GLN A 166 -7.97 -6.81 -20.28
N LEU A 167 -7.60 -7.30 -21.46
CA LEU A 167 -7.59 -6.51 -22.69
C LEU A 167 -8.32 -7.29 -23.79
N GLY A 168 -9.52 -6.81 -24.13
CA GLY A 168 -10.46 -7.58 -24.94
C GLY A 168 -10.97 -8.79 -24.14
N ASN A 169 -10.77 -9.99 -24.67
CA ASN A 169 -11.17 -11.24 -24.00
C ASN A 169 -9.99 -11.99 -23.36
N MET A 170 -8.77 -11.45 -23.46
CA MET A 170 -7.55 -12.09 -22.97
C MET A 170 -7.06 -11.40 -21.70
N SER A 171 -6.51 -12.18 -20.78
CA SER A 171 -5.90 -11.69 -19.54
C SER A 171 -4.39 -11.64 -19.68
N TYR A 172 -3.78 -10.57 -19.17
CA TYR A 172 -2.35 -10.31 -19.28
C TYR A 172 -1.77 -9.99 -17.90
N ARG A 173 -0.65 -10.62 -17.53
CA ARG A 173 0.09 -10.32 -16.31
C ARG A 173 1.18 -9.30 -16.60
N ILE A 174 1.22 -8.21 -15.87
CA ILE A 174 2.23 -7.16 -15.95
C ILE A 174 3.55 -7.71 -15.45
N LEU A 175 4.55 -7.74 -16.33
CA LEU A 175 5.93 -8.03 -15.96
C LEU A 175 6.62 -6.77 -15.47
N ARG A 176 6.37 -5.65 -16.16
CA ARG A 176 7.00 -4.36 -15.87
C ARG A 176 6.19 -3.22 -16.48
N VAL A 177 6.08 -2.12 -15.74
CA VAL A 177 5.61 -0.83 -16.26
C VAL A 177 6.84 0.00 -16.64
N GLU A 178 6.91 0.42 -17.90
CA GLU A 178 7.93 1.33 -18.45
C GLU A 178 7.26 2.63 -18.92
N PRO A 179 7.99 3.74 -19.05
CA PRO A 179 7.43 4.99 -19.57
C PRO A 179 6.75 4.81 -20.94
N GLY A 180 5.41 4.83 -20.93
CA GLY A 180 4.58 4.66 -22.12
C GLY A 180 4.36 3.23 -22.61
N ARG A 181 4.85 2.20 -21.90
CA ARG A 181 4.69 0.80 -22.26
C ARG A 181 4.45 -0.07 -21.03
N VAL A 182 3.54 -1.02 -21.13
CA VAL A 182 3.35 -2.07 -20.12
C VAL A 182 3.76 -3.38 -20.76
N ARG A 183 4.83 -3.99 -20.25
CA ARG A 183 5.25 -5.34 -20.69
C ARG A 183 4.46 -6.36 -19.93
N VAL A 184 3.89 -7.31 -20.67
CA VAL A 184 3.00 -8.32 -20.12
C VAL A 184 3.35 -9.70 -20.63
N GLU A 185 3.00 -10.72 -19.87
CA GLU A 185 2.90 -12.09 -20.37
C GLU A 185 1.43 -12.51 -20.42
N ASP A 186 1.13 -13.56 -21.19
CA ASP A 186 -0.20 -14.16 -21.19
C ASP A 186 -0.49 -14.72 -19.80
N ALA A 187 -1.56 -14.24 -19.17
CA ALA A 187 -1.98 -14.73 -17.87
C ALA A 187 -2.73 -16.06 -17.99
N GLN A 188 -2.84 -16.66 -19.17
CA GLN A 188 -3.45 -17.97 -19.46
C GLN A 188 -4.91 -18.06 -19.01
N GLY A 189 -5.63 -16.93 -19.13
CA GLY A 189 -7.02 -16.83 -18.69
C GLY A 189 -7.20 -16.62 -17.17
N LYS A 190 -6.10 -16.40 -16.42
CA LYS A 190 -6.18 -15.97 -15.02
C LYS A 190 -6.96 -14.66 -14.91
N PRO A 191 -7.78 -14.48 -13.87
CA PRO A 191 -8.58 -13.29 -13.70
C PRO A 191 -7.72 -12.04 -13.42
N PRO A 192 -8.06 -10.88 -13.99
CA PRO A 192 -7.39 -9.58 -13.77
C PRO A 192 -7.16 -9.17 -12.31
N SER A 193 -6.00 -9.20 -11.65
CA SER A 193 -5.88 -8.82 -10.21
C SER A 193 -6.25 -7.39 -9.80
N ILE A 194 -6.48 -6.50 -10.77
CA ILE A 194 -6.87 -5.11 -10.56
C ILE A 194 -8.16 -4.79 -11.34
N PRO A 195 -9.13 -4.06 -10.74
CA PRO A 195 -10.33 -3.67 -11.46
C PRO A 195 -9.95 -2.78 -12.64
N PHE A 196 -10.62 -2.97 -13.78
CA PHE A 196 -10.49 -2.07 -14.93
C PHE A 196 -10.99 -0.67 -14.56
N TRP A 197 -10.09 0.25 -14.25
CA TRP A 197 -10.42 1.65 -13.96
C TRP A 197 -10.29 2.53 -15.20
N LEU A 198 -11.36 3.26 -15.52
CA LEU A 198 -11.37 4.37 -16.47
C LEU A 198 -10.91 5.65 -15.75
N GLY A 199 -9.60 5.91 -15.76
CA GLY A 199 -8.98 7.17 -15.37
C GLY A 199 -9.08 7.53 -13.88
N GLU A 200 -8.64 8.74 -13.55
CA GLU A 200 -8.80 9.43 -12.25
C GLU A 200 -10.28 9.61 -11.85
N ALA A 201 -11.01 8.51 -11.66
CA ALA A 201 -12.30 8.54 -10.99
C ALA A 201 -12.06 8.99 -9.54
N PRO A 202 -12.84 9.95 -9.02
CA PRO A 202 -12.66 10.44 -7.67
C PRO A 202 -12.83 9.29 -6.69
N ALA A 203 -11.84 9.08 -5.83
CA ALA A 203 -11.95 8.17 -4.69
C ALA A 203 -13.11 8.60 -3.79
N ARG A 204 -13.58 7.68 -2.93
CA ARG A 204 -14.61 7.98 -1.94
C ARG A 204 -14.22 9.20 -1.12
N THR A 205 -15.16 10.13 -0.98
CA THR A 205 -14.96 11.38 -0.24
C THR A 205 -14.92 11.13 1.27
N ASP A 206 -14.39 12.10 2.02
CA ASP A 206 -14.42 12.07 3.50
C ASP A 206 -15.86 11.98 4.03
N ALA A 207 -16.79 12.71 3.41
CA ALA A 207 -18.20 12.71 3.80
C ALA A 207 -18.86 11.34 3.59
N LEU A 208 -18.65 10.73 2.41
CA LEU A 208 -19.20 9.40 2.14
C LEU A 208 -18.51 8.31 2.98
N SER A 209 -17.20 8.42 3.22
CA SER A 209 -16.46 7.51 4.11
C SER A 209 -16.98 7.60 5.56
N ALA A 210 -17.24 8.80 6.07
CA ALA A 210 -17.86 9.01 7.38
C ALA A 210 -19.27 8.43 7.45
N ARG A 211 -20.03 8.50 6.34
CA ARG A 211 -21.36 7.90 6.26
C ARG A 211 -21.32 6.37 6.26
N VAL A 212 -20.42 5.77 5.50
CA VAL A 212 -20.16 4.31 5.50
C VAL A 212 -19.78 3.85 6.90
N SER A 213 -18.86 4.56 7.56
CA SER A 213 -18.47 4.29 8.95
C SER A 213 -19.65 4.39 9.90
N SER A 214 -20.48 5.43 9.78
CA SER A 214 -21.64 5.64 10.66
C SER A 214 -22.69 4.54 10.51
N LEU A 215 -22.94 4.07 9.29
CA LEU A 215 -23.81 2.93 9.03
C LEU A 215 -23.28 1.64 9.68
N ARG A 216 -21.96 1.38 9.54
CA ARG A 216 -21.30 0.25 10.21
C ARG A 216 -21.41 0.33 11.73
N GLU A 217 -21.17 1.51 12.32
CA GLU A 217 -21.34 1.74 13.76
C GLU A 217 -22.81 1.60 14.23
N GLU A 218 -23.79 2.03 13.43
CA GLU A 218 -25.22 1.84 13.74
C GLU A 218 -25.59 0.36 13.84
N ILE A 219 -25.11 -0.43 12.88
CA ILE A 219 -25.37 -1.88 12.81
C ILE A 219 -24.63 -2.61 13.94
N GLU A 220 -23.34 -2.35 14.16
CA GLU A 220 -22.55 -2.97 15.23
C GLU A 220 -23.19 -2.74 16.60
N ARG A 221 -23.56 -1.48 16.91
CA ARG A 221 -24.18 -1.14 18.19
C ARG A 221 -25.51 -1.84 18.44
N ALA A 222 -26.30 -2.09 17.40
CA ALA A 222 -27.56 -2.82 17.53
C ALA A 222 -27.32 -4.31 17.80
N LEU A 223 -26.36 -4.90 17.09
CA LEU A 223 -25.97 -6.30 17.26
C LEU A 223 -25.37 -6.56 18.66
N ASP A 224 -24.51 -5.67 19.15
CA ASP A 224 -23.88 -5.80 20.48
C ASP A 224 -24.89 -5.64 21.64
N ARG A 225 -25.98 -4.90 21.42
CA ARG A 225 -27.11 -4.82 22.39
C ARG A 225 -28.01 -6.06 22.39
N GLY A 226 -27.73 -7.04 21.53
CA GLY A 226 -28.56 -8.23 21.36
C GLY A 226 -29.92 -7.92 20.71
N THR A 227 -30.00 -6.86 19.90
CA THR A 227 -31.24 -6.58 19.14
C THR A 227 -31.49 -7.73 18.17
N ASP A 228 -32.73 -8.20 18.12
CA ASP A 228 -33.13 -9.25 17.19
C ASP A 228 -32.86 -8.82 15.74
N ARG A 229 -32.29 -9.73 14.94
CA ARG A 229 -31.85 -9.40 13.58
C ARG A 229 -33.01 -8.98 12.68
N ALA A 230 -34.20 -9.57 12.84
CA ALA A 230 -35.36 -9.19 12.04
C ALA A 230 -35.83 -7.77 12.40
N GLN A 231 -35.82 -7.42 13.69
CA GLN A 231 -36.13 -6.07 14.15
C GLN A 231 -35.13 -5.02 13.64
N LEU A 232 -33.83 -5.33 13.66
CA LEU A 232 -32.80 -4.45 13.09
C LEU A 232 -33.04 -4.21 11.59
N VAL A 233 -33.28 -5.27 10.83
CA VAL A 233 -33.56 -5.15 9.40
C VAL A 233 -34.81 -4.31 9.13
N GLU A 234 -35.90 -4.53 9.87
CA GLU A 234 -37.14 -3.75 9.72
C GLU A 234 -36.92 -2.25 10.02
N HIS A 235 -36.16 -1.95 11.07
CA HIS A 235 -35.80 -0.59 11.44
C HIS A 235 -35.03 0.12 10.31
N LEU A 236 -33.98 -0.52 9.79
CA LEU A 236 -33.14 0.07 8.73
C LEU A 236 -33.88 0.16 7.39
N VAL A 237 -34.79 -0.78 7.09
CA VAL A 237 -35.71 -0.68 5.94
C VAL A 237 -36.58 0.56 6.03
N THR A 238 -37.14 0.84 7.20
CA THR A 238 -37.99 2.02 7.41
C THR A 238 -37.17 3.30 7.33
N ARG A 239 -35.97 3.31 7.93
CA ARG A 239 -35.07 4.46 7.95
C ARG A 239 -34.57 4.84 6.56
N TYR A 240 -34.05 3.87 5.81
CA TYR A 240 -33.42 4.14 4.52
C TYR A 240 -34.38 3.96 3.33
N GLY A 241 -35.56 3.41 3.56
CA GLY A 241 -36.60 3.15 2.56
C GLY A 241 -36.12 2.26 1.40
N GLU A 242 -35.27 1.29 1.72
CA GLU A 242 -34.74 0.28 0.79
C GLU A 242 -35.40 -1.09 1.03
N SER A 243 -35.25 -2.00 0.09
CA SER A 243 -35.87 -3.34 0.21
C SER A 243 -35.27 -4.15 1.37
N THR A 244 -36.12 -4.99 2.00
CA THR A 244 -35.69 -5.93 3.05
C THR A 244 -34.54 -6.83 2.60
N ALA A 245 -34.50 -7.23 1.33
CA ALA A 245 -33.43 -8.07 0.79
C ALA A 245 -32.07 -7.36 0.83
N VAL A 246 -32.02 -6.08 0.42
CA VAL A 246 -30.81 -5.25 0.43
C VAL A 246 -30.28 -5.07 1.85
N VAL A 247 -31.15 -4.61 2.75
CA VAL A 247 -30.77 -4.34 4.14
C VAL A 247 -30.32 -5.61 4.86
N ARG A 248 -31.04 -6.73 4.67
CA ARG A 248 -30.66 -8.01 5.25
C ARG A 248 -29.27 -8.46 4.78
N GLN A 249 -28.98 -8.33 3.49
CA GLN A 249 -27.66 -8.71 2.95
C GLN A 249 -26.52 -7.86 3.56
N VAL A 250 -26.75 -6.56 3.78
CA VAL A 250 -25.78 -5.69 4.46
C VAL A 250 -25.58 -6.12 5.92
N VAL A 251 -26.66 -6.35 6.66
CA VAL A 251 -26.58 -6.78 8.07
C VAL A 251 -25.90 -8.13 8.21
N ASP A 252 -26.24 -9.11 7.37
CA ASP A 252 -25.65 -10.45 7.40
C ASP A 252 -24.14 -10.40 7.06
N TYR A 253 -23.75 -9.59 6.06
CA TYR A 253 -22.34 -9.40 5.69
C TYR A 253 -21.53 -8.77 6.82
N LEU A 254 -22.03 -7.67 7.39
CA LEU A 254 -21.34 -6.96 8.47
C LEU A 254 -21.27 -7.79 9.76
N ASP A 255 -22.31 -8.54 10.12
CA ASP A 255 -22.30 -9.41 11.29
C ASP A 255 -21.34 -10.60 11.10
N ALA A 256 -21.24 -11.17 9.89
CA ALA A 256 -20.27 -12.21 9.61
C ALA A 256 -18.83 -11.71 9.81
N GLY A 257 -18.50 -10.52 9.31
CA GLY A 257 -17.20 -9.90 9.55
C GLY A 257 -16.95 -9.55 11.02
N ARG A 258 -17.98 -9.06 11.74
CA ARG A 258 -17.93 -8.81 13.18
C ARG A 258 -17.61 -10.08 13.97
N VAL A 259 -18.23 -11.21 13.63
CA VAL A 259 -17.98 -12.49 14.30
C VAL A 259 -16.54 -12.97 14.05
N ALA A 260 -16.03 -12.81 12.83
CA ALA A 260 -14.67 -13.23 12.49
C ALA A 260 -13.58 -12.36 13.16
N LEU A 261 -13.76 -11.03 13.15
CA LEU A 261 -12.74 -10.08 13.65
C LEU A 261 -12.96 -9.63 15.11
N GLY A 262 -14.12 -9.95 15.67
CA GLY A 262 -14.63 -9.44 16.94
C GLY A 262 -15.33 -8.08 16.82
N HIS A 263 -15.06 -7.33 15.75
CA HIS A 263 -15.58 -5.97 15.54
C HIS A 263 -15.81 -5.68 14.05
N ILE A 264 -16.65 -4.68 13.77
CA ILE A 264 -16.79 -4.11 12.41
C ILE A 264 -15.79 -2.95 12.26
N PRO A 265 -14.91 -2.96 11.23
CA PRO A 265 -14.00 -1.84 10.98
C PRO A 265 -14.74 -0.54 10.64
N THR A 266 -14.39 0.53 11.34
CA THR A 266 -14.98 1.88 11.24
C THR A 266 -13.86 2.92 11.31
N GLN A 267 -14.16 4.21 11.09
CA GLN A 267 -13.17 5.29 11.27
C GLN A 267 -12.73 5.49 12.73
N LYS A 268 -13.43 4.89 13.70
CA LYS A 268 -13.06 4.92 15.13
C LYS A 268 -12.40 3.63 15.61
N ARG A 269 -12.46 2.56 14.80
CA ARG A 269 -11.91 1.26 15.13
C ARG A 269 -11.34 0.59 13.89
N LEU A 270 -10.02 0.50 13.82
CA LEU A 270 -9.31 -0.13 12.72
C LEU A 270 -8.90 -1.54 13.10
N VAL A 271 -8.90 -2.44 12.13
CA VAL A 271 -8.54 -3.84 12.33
C VAL A 271 -7.41 -4.21 11.40
N LEU A 272 -6.34 -4.77 11.96
CA LEU A 272 -5.25 -5.38 11.24
C LEU A 272 -5.43 -6.89 11.30
N GLU A 273 -5.72 -7.48 10.16
CA GLU A 273 -5.94 -8.91 10.00
C GLU A 273 -4.70 -9.54 9.37
N ARG A 274 -4.25 -10.69 9.89
CA ARG A 274 -3.22 -11.52 9.27
C ARG A 274 -3.73 -12.94 9.08
N PHE A 275 -3.48 -13.49 7.90
CA PHE A 275 -3.74 -14.88 7.55
C PHE A 275 -2.65 -15.37 6.59
N PHE A 276 -2.63 -16.68 6.34
CA PHE A 276 -1.64 -17.34 5.49
C PHE A 276 -2.31 -17.96 4.26
N ASP A 277 -1.64 -17.91 3.11
CA ASP A 277 -2.09 -18.64 1.92
C ASP A 277 -1.59 -20.10 1.94
N GLU A 278 -2.05 -20.91 0.98
CA GLU A 278 -1.66 -22.31 0.85
C GLU A 278 -0.16 -22.49 0.55
N ALA A 279 0.52 -21.46 0.03
CA ALA A 279 1.95 -21.44 -0.23
C ALA A 279 2.78 -20.99 0.99
N GLY A 280 2.13 -20.63 2.11
CA GLY A 280 2.77 -20.14 3.33
C GLY A 280 3.15 -18.66 3.29
N ASN A 281 2.71 -17.90 2.28
CA ASN A 281 2.86 -16.45 2.28
C ASN A 281 1.94 -15.83 3.32
N THR A 282 2.42 -14.74 3.91
CA THR A 282 1.66 -13.99 4.91
C THR A 282 0.94 -12.83 4.23
N HIS A 283 -0.36 -12.72 4.46
CA HIS A 283 -1.14 -11.57 4.03
C HIS A 283 -1.57 -10.77 5.24
N ILE A 284 -1.39 -9.45 5.16
CA ILE A 284 -1.85 -8.50 6.17
C ILE A 284 -2.85 -7.55 5.51
N VAL A 285 -4.07 -7.49 6.04
CA VAL A 285 -5.12 -6.59 5.60
C VAL A 285 -5.44 -5.60 6.71
N LEU A 286 -5.14 -4.33 6.47
CA LEU A 286 -5.54 -3.22 7.32
C LEU A 286 -6.90 -2.70 6.85
N HIS A 287 -7.95 -3.00 7.60
CA HIS A 287 -9.30 -2.52 7.36
C HIS A 287 -9.46 -1.07 7.85
N ALA A 288 -9.55 -0.15 6.91
CA ALA A 288 -9.51 1.29 7.12
C ALA A 288 -10.48 2.02 6.17
N PRO A 289 -11.75 2.26 6.58
CA PRO A 289 -12.77 2.91 5.74
C PRO A 289 -12.60 4.43 5.68
N PHE A 290 -11.42 4.89 5.25
CA PHE A 290 -11.08 6.31 5.05
C PHE A 290 -11.04 6.73 3.58
N GLY A 291 -11.19 5.78 2.65
CA GLY A 291 -11.14 6.04 1.22
C GLY A 291 -9.74 5.85 0.63
N ALA A 292 -9.70 5.63 -0.68
CA ALA A 292 -8.51 5.17 -1.39
C ALA A 292 -7.36 6.18 -1.35
N ARG A 293 -7.64 7.50 -1.28
CA ARG A 293 -6.60 8.54 -1.22
C ARG A 293 -5.77 8.48 0.07
N VAL A 294 -6.43 8.26 1.21
CA VAL A 294 -5.77 8.07 2.50
C VAL A 294 -5.07 6.71 2.53
N ASN A 295 -5.77 5.66 2.11
CA ASN A 295 -5.23 4.30 2.14
C ASN A 295 -4.01 4.13 1.23
N ARG A 296 -3.99 4.78 0.06
CA ARG A 296 -2.83 4.85 -0.83
C ARG A 296 -1.64 5.53 -0.19
N ALA A 297 -1.86 6.67 0.46
CA ALA A 297 -0.82 7.38 1.21
C ALA A 297 -0.22 6.47 2.30
N TRP A 298 -1.09 5.79 3.04
CA TRP A 298 -0.68 4.92 4.14
C TRP A 298 0.07 3.69 3.64
N GLY A 299 -0.47 2.98 2.65
CA GLY A 299 0.15 1.79 2.05
C GLY A 299 1.52 2.11 1.45
N LEU A 300 1.67 3.23 0.73
CA LEU A 300 2.94 3.65 0.16
C LEU A 300 3.99 4.00 1.24
N ALA A 301 3.58 4.66 2.31
CA ALA A 301 4.45 4.96 3.45
C ALA A 301 4.86 3.69 4.21
N LEU A 302 3.94 2.75 4.41
CA LEU A 302 4.23 1.43 5.01
C LEU A 302 5.23 0.66 4.15
N ARG A 303 4.99 0.56 2.83
CA ARG A 303 5.90 -0.10 1.89
C ARG A 303 7.34 0.42 2.04
N LYS A 304 7.54 1.74 2.07
CA LYS A 304 8.89 2.33 2.24
C LYS A 304 9.53 1.95 3.58
N ARG A 305 8.75 1.85 4.66
CA ARG A 305 9.26 1.41 5.97
C ARG A 305 9.61 -0.08 5.98
N PHE A 306 8.77 -0.93 5.44
CA PHE A 306 9.05 -2.37 5.30
C PHE A 306 10.32 -2.62 4.50
N CYS A 307 10.50 -1.96 3.34
CA CYS A 307 11.71 -2.10 2.53
C CYS A 307 12.99 -1.75 3.31
N ARG A 308 12.96 -0.69 4.14
CA ARG A 308 14.14 -0.28 4.95
C ARG A 308 14.43 -1.24 6.11
N THR A 309 13.39 -1.83 6.70
CA THR A 309 13.55 -2.71 7.86
C THR A 309 13.94 -4.13 7.45
N PHE A 310 13.40 -4.62 6.33
CA PHE A 310 13.51 -6.04 5.94
C PHE A 310 14.21 -6.30 4.59
N ASN A 311 14.66 -5.24 3.89
CA ASN A 311 15.45 -5.30 2.65
C ASN A 311 14.82 -6.13 1.51
N PHE A 312 13.50 -6.11 1.37
CA PHE A 312 12.78 -6.70 0.23
C PHE A 312 11.68 -5.74 -0.26
N GLU A 313 11.25 -5.92 -1.51
CA GLU A 313 10.16 -5.13 -2.11
C GLU A 313 8.80 -5.72 -1.72
N LEU A 314 8.02 -4.97 -0.93
CA LEU A 314 6.69 -5.36 -0.48
C LEU A 314 5.63 -5.00 -1.54
N GLN A 315 4.80 -5.97 -1.91
CA GLN A 315 3.59 -5.69 -2.68
C GLN A 315 2.53 -5.10 -1.77
N ALA A 316 2.06 -3.90 -2.09
CA ALA A 316 1.06 -3.17 -1.33
C ALA A 316 -0.05 -2.66 -2.26
N ALA A 317 -1.30 -2.97 -1.94
CA ALA A 317 -2.48 -2.45 -2.64
C ALA A 317 -3.37 -1.67 -1.67
N ALA A 318 -4.13 -0.71 -2.19
CA ALA A 318 -5.06 0.09 -1.41
C ALA A 318 -6.41 0.20 -2.12
N THR A 319 -7.49 0.03 -1.36
CA THR A 319 -8.87 0.20 -1.79
C THR A 319 -9.54 1.29 -0.96
N GLU A 320 -10.83 1.53 -1.19
CA GLU A 320 -11.62 2.47 -0.39
C GLU A 320 -11.72 2.05 1.09
N ASP A 321 -11.65 0.75 1.36
CA ASP A 321 -11.92 0.15 2.66
C ASP A 321 -10.71 -0.54 3.31
N ALA A 322 -9.61 -0.77 2.58
CA ALA A 322 -8.45 -1.46 3.13
C ALA A 322 -7.11 -1.17 2.46
N ILE A 323 -6.04 -1.59 3.14
CA ILE A 323 -4.68 -1.70 2.63
C ILE A 323 -4.26 -3.16 2.74
N ILE A 324 -3.71 -3.72 1.68
CA ILE A 324 -3.29 -5.12 1.59
C ILE A 324 -1.78 -5.15 1.45
N LEU A 325 -1.10 -5.92 2.30
CA LEU A 325 0.34 -6.15 2.26
C LEU A 325 0.60 -7.65 2.17
N SER A 326 1.38 -8.07 1.17
CA SER A 326 1.73 -9.49 0.97
C SER A 326 3.23 -9.70 1.21
N LEU A 327 3.55 -10.67 2.06
CA LEU A 327 4.88 -10.97 2.56
C LEU A 327 5.25 -12.42 2.24
N GLY A 328 6.51 -12.66 1.84
CA GLY A 328 7.02 -14.01 1.70
C GLY A 328 7.17 -14.74 3.04
N PRO A 329 7.38 -16.08 3.02
CA PRO A 329 7.36 -16.93 4.22
C PRO A 329 8.54 -16.69 5.18
N THR A 330 9.58 -15.97 4.75
CA THR A 330 10.82 -15.77 5.50
C THR A 330 10.75 -14.68 6.57
N HIS A 331 9.61 -13.99 6.71
CA HIS A 331 9.47 -12.85 7.61
C HIS A 331 8.38 -13.10 8.65
N SER A 332 8.74 -13.01 9.93
CA SER A 332 7.81 -13.03 11.04
C SER A 332 8.07 -11.86 11.97
N PHE A 333 6.99 -11.21 12.41
CA PHE A 333 7.01 -10.14 13.41
C PHE A 333 5.63 -10.09 14.12
N PRO A 334 5.55 -9.55 15.34
CA PRO A 334 4.28 -9.31 16.02
C PRO A 334 3.37 -8.40 15.19
N LEU A 335 2.12 -8.80 14.97
CA LEU A 335 1.22 -8.07 14.08
C LEU A 335 0.93 -6.65 14.59
N GLU A 336 0.85 -6.48 15.91
CA GLU A 336 0.67 -5.21 16.60
C GLU A 336 1.79 -4.18 16.34
N ASP A 337 3.00 -4.61 15.98
CA ASP A 337 4.11 -3.70 15.74
C ASP A 337 3.88 -2.80 14.52
N VAL A 338 3.07 -3.26 13.55
CA VAL A 338 2.75 -2.53 12.31
C VAL A 338 2.12 -1.17 12.62
N TRP A 339 1.32 -1.07 13.68
CA TRP A 339 0.70 0.21 14.11
C TRP A 339 1.74 1.27 14.49
N SER A 340 2.95 0.86 14.86
CA SER A 340 4.04 1.74 15.29
C SER A 340 5.06 2.04 14.19
N PHE A 341 4.94 1.45 12.99
CA PHE A 341 5.91 1.64 11.90
C PHE A 341 5.90 3.05 11.32
N LEU A 342 4.79 3.77 11.47
CA LEU A 342 4.65 5.15 11.02
C LEU A 342 4.37 6.08 12.19
N HIS A 343 4.95 7.28 12.12
CA HIS A 343 4.80 8.31 13.14
C HIS A 343 4.27 9.59 12.49
N PRO A 344 3.25 10.26 13.08
CA PRO A 344 2.59 11.43 12.47
C PRO A 344 3.59 12.55 12.14
N GLY A 345 4.54 12.84 13.04
CA GLY A 345 5.57 13.85 12.80
C GLY A 345 6.63 13.52 11.73
N THR A 346 6.67 12.28 11.21
CA THR A 346 7.66 11.88 10.17
C THR A 346 7.03 11.30 8.91
N VAL A 347 5.74 10.93 8.95
CA VAL A 347 5.06 10.21 7.86
C VAL A 347 5.10 10.98 6.56
N ARG A 348 4.98 12.32 6.61
CA ARG A 348 5.08 13.18 5.43
C ARG A 348 6.42 13.03 4.74
N ALA A 349 7.54 13.10 5.47
CA ALA A 349 8.86 12.95 4.90
C ALA A 349 9.07 11.54 4.31
N VAL A 350 8.60 10.51 5.02
CA VAL A 350 8.63 9.11 4.55
C VAL A 350 7.85 8.95 3.24
N LEU A 351 6.62 9.48 3.20
CA LEU A 351 5.75 9.43 2.04
C LEU A 351 6.31 10.25 0.87
N THR A 352 6.90 11.41 1.14
CA THR A 352 7.60 12.21 0.13
C THR A 352 8.76 11.42 -0.47
N GLN A 353 9.57 10.71 0.31
CA GLN A 353 10.62 9.87 -0.27
C GLN A 353 10.06 8.64 -1.01
N ALA A 354 8.94 8.08 -0.53
CA ALA A 354 8.30 6.94 -1.17
C ALA A 354 7.62 7.28 -2.51
N LEU A 355 7.02 8.47 -2.64
CA LEU A 355 6.36 8.90 -3.87
C LEU A 355 7.36 9.26 -4.97
N LEU A 356 8.59 9.67 -4.62
CA LEU A 356 9.64 9.94 -5.62
C LEU A 356 10.01 8.66 -6.38
N ASP A 357 9.88 7.47 -5.76
CA ASP A 357 10.08 6.18 -6.43
C ASP A 357 8.83 5.67 -7.16
N SER A 358 7.70 6.38 -7.08
CA SER A 358 6.43 5.95 -7.67
C SER A 358 6.28 6.48 -9.10
N PRO A 359 5.78 5.65 -10.06
CA PRO A 359 5.44 6.11 -11.42
C PRO A 359 4.50 7.33 -11.45
N MET A 360 3.71 7.53 -10.39
CA MET A 360 2.78 8.66 -10.26
C MET A 360 3.48 10.01 -10.29
N PHE A 361 4.71 10.09 -9.77
CA PHE A 361 5.48 11.33 -9.77
C PHE A 361 5.80 11.79 -11.20
N GLU A 362 6.27 10.88 -12.07
CA GLU A 362 6.65 11.22 -13.46
C GLU A 362 5.46 11.75 -14.27
N THR A 363 4.28 11.17 -14.06
CA THR A 363 3.06 11.58 -14.73
C THR A 363 2.58 12.94 -14.25
N ARG A 364 2.47 13.15 -12.94
CA ARG A 364 2.07 14.45 -12.38
C ARG A 364 3.12 15.53 -12.65
N TRP A 365 4.39 15.17 -12.72
CA TRP A 365 5.46 16.06 -13.19
C TRP A 365 5.19 16.55 -14.61
N ARG A 366 4.89 15.64 -15.54
CA ARG A 366 4.56 16.01 -16.92
C ARG A 366 3.30 16.87 -16.99
N TRP A 367 2.27 16.56 -16.20
CA TRP A 367 1.06 17.39 -16.14
C TRP A 367 1.39 18.82 -15.69
N ASN A 368 2.09 18.98 -14.58
CA ASN A 368 2.47 20.30 -14.07
C ASN A 368 3.41 21.05 -15.02
N ALA A 369 4.38 20.35 -15.62
CA ALA A 369 5.28 20.94 -16.60
C ALA A 369 4.54 21.43 -17.85
N THR A 370 3.49 20.72 -18.29
CA THR A 370 2.67 21.14 -19.43
C THR A 370 1.70 22.28 -19.08
N ARG A 371 1.04 22.21 -17.92
CA ARG A 371 0.16 23.28 -17.41
C ARG A 371 0.94 24.58 -17.19
N ALA A 372 2.14 24.50 -16.63
CA ALA A 372 3.04 25.64 -16.44
C ALA A 372 3.70 26.18 -17.72
N LEU A 373 3.35 25.65 -18.90
CA LEU A 373 3.92 26.02 -20.20
C LEU A 373 5.44 25.74 -20.33
N SER A 374 6.01 24.94 -19.43
CA SER A 374 7.42 24.54 -19.45
C SER A 374 7.71 23.48 -20.50
N VAL A 375 6.71 22.65 -20.77
CA VAL A 375 6.64 21.74 -21.90
C VAL A 375 5.39 22.07 -22.70
N LEU A 376 5.53 22.35 -24.00
CA LEU A 376 4.39 22.75 -24.83
C LEU A 376 3.68 21.53 -25.45
N ARG A 377 2.40 21.35 -25.13
CA ARG A 377 1.46 20.37 -25.73
C ARG A 377 1.08 20.66 -27.18
N PHE A 378 1.26 21.89 -27.65
CA PHE A 378 1.07 22.32 -29.04
C PHE A 378 2.26 23.15 -29.51
N GLN A 379 2.85 22.74 -30.63
CA GLN A 379 3.95 23.45 -31.29
C GLN A 379 3.77 23.44 -32.81
N GLY A 380 4.05 24.57 -33.46
CA GLY A 380 3.95 24.67 -34.93
C GLY A 380 2.53 24.39 -35.47
N GLY A 381 1.49 24.68 -34.68
CA GLY A 381 0.09 24.43 -35.05
C GLY A 381 -0.36 22.97 -34.94
N ARG A 382 0.44 22.08 -34.35
CA ARG A 382 0.10 20.66 -34.16
C ARG A 382 0.26 20.24 -32.70
N LYS A 383 -0.50 19.23 -32.28
CA LYS A 383 -0.34 18.61 -30.95
C LYS A 383 1.01 17.89 -30.89
N THR A 384 1.75 18.10 -29.82
CA THR A 384 3.01 17.39 -29.56
C THR A 384 2.69 15.94 -29.24
N PRO A 385 3.28 14.96 -29.95
CA PRO A 385 3.09 13.54 -29.67
C PRO A 385 3.48 13.17 -28.22
N PRO A 386 2.74 12.26 -27.55
CA PRO A 386 3.01 11.91 -26.15
C PRO A 386 4.45 11.43 -25.85
N PRO A 387 5.11 10.60 -26.68
CA PRO A 387 6.51 10.22 -26.43
C PRO A 387 7.45 11.43 -26.38
N LEU A 388 7.20 12.45 -27.22
CA LEU A 388 7.98 13.69 -27.20
C LEU A 388 7.65 14.58 -26.00
N LEU A 389 6.44 14.51 -25.46
CA LEU A 389 6.09 15.20 -24.22
C LEU A 389 6.80 14.58 -23.02
N ARG A 390 6.82 13.24 -22.92
CA ARG A 390 7.56 12.49 -21.89
C ARG A 390 9.03 12.84 -21.93
N MET A 391 9.69 12.64 -23.07
CA MET A 391 11.10 12.98 -23.27
C MET A 391 11.45 14.42 -22.85
N ARG A 392 10.60 15.40 -23.18
CA ARG A 392 10.83 16.81 -22.81
C ARG A 392 10.58 17.10 -21.34
N ALA A 393 9.63 16.41 -20.72
CA ALA A 393 9.41 16.49 -19.28
C ALA A 393 10.59 15.87 -18.53
N ASP A 394 11.14 14.76 -19.02
CA ASP A 394 12.32 14.10 -18.46
C ASP A 394 13.60 14.94 -18.63
N ASP A 395 13.77 15.57 -19.80
CA ASP A 395 14.84 16.55 -20.05
C ASP A 395 14.78 17.70 -19.03
N LEU A 396 13.57 18.19 -18.74
CA LEU A 396 13.36 19.24 -17.73
C LEU A 396 13.64 18.73 -16.32
N LEU A 397 13.18 17.51 -15.99
CA LEU A 397 13.38 16.89 -14.70
C LEU A 397 14.87 16.70 -14.40
N THR A 398 15.63 16.24 -15.38
CA THR A 398 17.09 16.05 -15.26
C THR A 398 17.82 17.35 -14.93
N VAL A 399 17.34 18.49 -15.43
CA VAL A 399 17.94 19.80 -15.18
C VAL A 399 17.53 20.36 -13.81
N VAL A 400 16.27 20.18 -13.44
CA VAL A 400 15.68 20.82 -12.27
C VAL A 400 15.83 19.97 -11.01
N PHE A 401 15.80 18.65 -11.14
CA PHE A 401 15.90 17.67 -10.07
C PHE A 401 16.78 16.48 -10.47
N PRO A 402 18.11 16.66 -10.55
CA PRO A 402 19.04 15.63 -11.01
C PRO A 402 18.98 14.33 -10.20
N ASP A 403 18.85 14.43 -8.88
CA ASP A 403 18.73 13.29 -7.94
C ASP A 403 17.56 12.36 -8.25
N GLN A 404 16.50 12.88 -8.88
CA GLN A 404 15.35 12.07 -9.27
C GLN A 404 15.66 11.10 -10.41
N VAL A 405 16.61 11.46 -11.29
CA VAL A 405 17.03 10.66 -12.45
C VAL A 405 18.36 9.95 -12.18
N ALA A 406 18.98 10.20 -11.02
CA ALA A 406 20.25 9.60 -10.65
C ALA A 406 20.12 8.07 -10.50
N CYS A 407 21.18 7.36 -10.91
CA CYS A 407 21.28 5.92 -10.71
C CYS A 407 21.23 5.59 -9.21
N ALA A 408 20.48 4.54 -8.84
CA ALA A 408 20.37 4.07 -7.46
C ALA A 408 21.74 3.78 -6.83
N GLU A 409 22.74 3.37 -7.61
CA GLU A 409 24.11 3.13 -7.14
C GLU A 409 24.86 4.41 -6.73
N ASN A 410 24.47 5.57 -7.27
CA ASN A 410 25.10 6.86 -6.97
C ASN A 410 24.36 7.64 -5.86
N LEU A 411 23.14 7.22 -5.54
CA LEU A 411 22.34 7.84 -4.47
C LEU A 411 22.75 7.25 -3.12
N THR A 412 23.30 8.09 -2.25
CA THR A 412 23.60 7.72 -0.86
C THR A 412 22.54 8.31 0.06
N GLY A 413 21.53 7.50 0.42
CA GLY A 413 20.48 7.89 1.35
C GLY A 413 19.22 8.45 0.69
N GLU A 414 18.61 9.47 1.32
CA GLU A 414 17.37 10.10 0.86
C GLU A 414 17.67 11.15 -0.22
N ARG A 415 16.77 11.32 -1.19
CA ARG A 415 16.95 12.29 -2.28
C ARG A 415 16.84 13.72 -1.77
N GLU A 416 17.75 14.59 -2.18
CA GLU A 416 17.70 16.02 -1.86
C GLU A 416 16.69 16.71 -2.80
N ILE A 417 15.61 17.24 -2.23
CA ILE A 417 14.54 17.87 -3.01
C ILE A 417 14.93 19.33 -3.30
N PRO A 418 15.10 19.72 -4.57
CA PRO A 418 15.49 21.07 -4.93
C PRO A 418 14.36 22.07 -4.68
N ALA A 419 14.75 23.29 -4.30
CA ALA A 419 13.83 24.43 -4.20
C ALA A 419 13.45 24.94 -5.60
N HIS A 420 12.46 24.29 -6.22
CA HIS A 420 11.92 24.68 -7.52
C HIS A 420 10.38 24.67 -7.50
N PRO A 421 9.70 25.68 -8.09
CA PRO A 421 8.23 25.77 -8.08
C PRO A 421 7.52 24.53 -8.62
N LEU A 422 7.97 23.98 -9.76
CA LEU A 422 7.34 22.77 -10.33
C LEU A 422 7.58 21.52 -9.50
N VAL A 423 8.75 21.37 -8.87
CA VAL A 423 9.03 20.21 -8.04
C VAL A 423 8.15 20.26 -6.79
N THR A 424 8.05 21.45 -6.19
CA THR A 424 7.15 21.72 -5.06
C THR A 424 5.70 21.44 -5.44
N GLU A 425 5.24 21.92 -6.60
CA GLU A 425 3.86 21.69 -7.06
C GLU A 425 3.60 20.22 -7.35
N THR A 426 4.53 19.50 -7.97
CA THR A 426 4.36 18.07 -8.25
C THR A 426 4.32 17.23 -6.98
N ILE A 427 5.21 17.48 -6.03
CA ILE A 427 5.17 16.80 -4.74
C ILE A 427 3.84 17.09 -4.02
N ARG A 428 3.41 18.36 -4.02
CA ARG A 428 2.14 18.76 -3.43
C ARG A 428 0.95 18.05 -4.10
N ASP A 429 0.86 18.10 -5.43
CA ASP A 429 -0.18 17.44 -6.23
C ASP A 429 -0.27 15.92 -5.94
N CYS A 430 0.89 15.24 -5.89
CA CYS A 430 0.95 13.84 -5.46
C CYS A 430 0.44 13.62 -4.03
N LEU A 431 0.83 14.48 -3.08
CA LEU A 431 0.49 14.34 -1.66
C LEU A 431 -0.95 14.73 -1.31
N THR A 432 -1.57 15.61 -2.10
CA THR A 432 -2.86 16.23 -1.75
C THR A 432 -3.97 16.03 -2.75
N GLU A 433 -3.72 15.72 -4.03
CA GLU A 433 -4.78 15.40 -5.00
C GLU A 433 -4.84 13.88 -5.17
N ALA A 434 -3.72 13.26 -5.54
CA ALA A 434 -3.63 11.80 -5.72
C ALA A 434 -3.78 11.01 -4.42
N MET A 435 -3.43 11.65 -3.31
CA MET A 435 -3.40 11.11 -1.95
C MET A 435 -3.98 12.15 -0.98
N ASP A 436 -4.12 11.76 0.28
CA ASP A 436 -4.37 12.71 1.38
C ASP A 436 -3.37 12.50 2.53
N VAL A 437 -2.23 13.19 2.43
CA VAL A 437 -1.21 13.17 3.48
C VAL A 437 -1.69 13.80 4.80
N ALA A 438 -2.58 14.80 4.74
CA ALA A 438 -3.07 15.47 5.94
C ALA A 438 -4.06 14.55 6.69
N GLY A 439 -4.91 13.84 5.96
CA GLY A 439 -5.75 12.77 6.48
C GLY A 439 -4.93 11.68 7.16
N LEU A 440 -3.87 11.20 6.51
CA LEU A 440 -2.97 10.21 7.11
C LEU A 440 -2.29 10.72 8.39
N GLU A 441 -1.78 11.95 8.40
CA GLU A 441 -1.20 12.57 9.61
C GLU A 441 -2.20 12.64 10.77
N ARG A 442 -3.45 13.04 10.50
CA ARG A 442 -4.53 13.07 11.50
C ARG A 442 -4.82 11.67 12.05
N ILE A 443 -5.00 10.68 11.18
CA ILE A 443 -5.31 9.30 11.59
C ILE A 443 -4.19 8.73 12.47
N LEU A 444 -2.92 8.90 12.10
CA LEU A 444 -1.81 8.43 12.91
C LEU A 444 -1.69 9.18 14.25
N ALA A 445 -2.05 10.47 14.28
CA ALA A 445 -2.13 11.22 15.54
C ALA A 445 -3.28 10.71 16.43
N ASP A 446 -4.45 10.43 15.85
CA ASP A 446 -5.63 9.96 16.54
C ASP A 446 -5.45 8.53 17.10
N ILE A 447 -4.77 7.64 16.36
CA ILE A 447 -4.35 6.32 16.86
C ILE A 447 -3.45 6.48 18.08
N ARG A 448 -2.44 7.35 18.02
CA ARG A 448 -1.51 7.57 19.15
C ARG A 448 -2.16 8.25 20.35
N ALA A 449 -3.17 9.09 20.10
CA ALA A 449 -3.97 9.70 21.15
C ALA A 449 -5.00 8.73 21.76
N GLY A 450 -5.20 7.55 21.17
CA GLY A 450 -6.23 6.59 21.57
C GLY A 450 -7.65 7.01 21.18
N ALA A 451 -7.80 7.99 20.27
CA ALA A 451 -9.09 8.39 19.71
C ALA A 451 -9.61 7.39 18.67
N ILE A 452 -8.69 6.68 17.99
CA ILE A 452 -8.98 5.54 17.13
C ILE A 452 -8.49 4.27 17.84
N GLU A 453 -9.41 3.35 18.09
CA GLU A 453 -9.10 2.01 18.59
C GLU A 453 -8.45 1.18 17.48
N VAL A 454 -7.41 0.42 17.83
CA VAL A 454 -6.71 -0.47 16.90
C VAL A 454 -6.72 -1.90 17.43
N VAL A 455 -7.04 -2.85 16.56
CA VAL A 455 -7.16 -4.27 16.92
C VAL A 455 -6.34 -5.10 15.94
N SER A 456 -5.54 -6.03 16.44
CA SER A 456 -4.80 -7.00 15.62
C SER A 456 -5.42 -8.39 15.76
N ARG A 457 -5.64 -9.09 14.64
CA ARG A 457 -6.24 -10.43 14.59
C ARG A 457 -5.48 -11.35 13.66
N ASP A 458 -5.03 -12.47 14.21
CA ASP A 458 -4.54 -13.62 13.43
C ASP A 458 -5.70 -14.58 13.17
N LEU A 459 -5.94 -14.91 11.90
CA LEU A 459 -6.97 -15.84 11.46
C LEU A 459 -6.34 -16.97 10.64
N THR A 460 -6.98 -18.14 10.64
CA THR A 460 -6.54 -19.28 9.82
C THR A 460 -6.87 -19.10 8.34
N GLU A 461 -7.90 -18.30 8.03
CA GLU A 461 -8.36 -17.98 6.69
C GLU A 461 -8.86 -16.53 6.65
N PRO A 462 -9.00 -15.89 5.47
CA PRO A 462 -9.47 -14.51 5.38
C PRO A 462 -10.88 -14.31 5.98
N SER A 463 -11.08 -13.22 6.73
CA SER A 463 -12.39 -12.80 7.22
C SER A 463 -13.35 -12.49 6.05
N PRO A 464 -14.68 -12.41 6.26
CA PRO A 464 -15.60 -11.98 5.21
C PRO A 464 -15.24 -10.64 4.56
N PHE A 465 -14.67 -9.69 5.31
CA PHE A 465 -14.21 -8.41 4.76
C PHE A 465 -12.94 -8.59 3.92
N ALA A 466 -11.93 -9.28 4.46
CA ALA A 466 -10.72 -9.56 3.69
C ALA A 466 -11.06 -10.38 2.45
N ALA A 467 -11.85 -11.45 2.59
CA ALA A 467 -12.37 -12.25 1.50
C ALA A 467 -13.21 -11.45 0.51
N ALA A 468 -13.93 -10.39 0.88
CA ALA A 468 -14.65 -9.55 -0.08
C ALA A 468 -13.71 -8.62 -0.85
N ILE A 469 -12.71 -8.05 -0.17
CA ILE A 469 -11.67 -7.22 -0.78
C ILE A 469 -10.80 -8.05 -1.72
N LEU A 470 -10.40 -9.23 -1.25
CA LEU A 470 -9.67 -10.23 -1.97
C LEU A 470 -10.56 -10.74 -3.13
N ASN A 471 -11.71 -11.34 -2.85
CA ASN A 471 -12.53 -12.07 -3.83
C ASN A 471 -13.58 -11.20 -4.54
N ALA A 472 -13.48 -9.87 -4.51
CA ALA A 472 -14.29 -8.99 -5.35
C ALA A 472 -14.26 -9.53 -6.79
N ARG A 473 -15.39 -10.05 -7.30
CA ARG A 473 -15.41 -10.93 -8.48
C ARG A 473 -14.91 -10.20 -9.74
N PRO A 474 -14.44 -10.94 -10.77
CA PRO A 474 -13.58 -12.12 -10.83
C PRO A 474 -12.23 -11.63 -11.37
N TYR A 475 -11.59 -10.77 -10.61
CA TYR A 475 -10.48 -9.94 -11.03
C TYR A 475 -9.47 -9.89 -9.86
N ALA A 476 -9.04 -11.05 -9.32
CA ALA A 476 -8.21 -11.00 -8.12
C ALA A 476 -7.26 -12.17 -7.83
N PHE A 477 -7.44 -13.41 -8.32
CA PHE A 477 -6.60 -14.54 -7.83
C PHE A 477 -6.04 -15.53 -8.84
N LEU A 478 -4.96 -16.17 -8.41
CA LEU A 478 -3.84 -16.67 -9.22
C LEU A 478 -3.88 -18.15 -9.61
N ASP A 479 -4.91 -18.98 -9.33
CA ASP A 479 -4.89 -20.43 -9.69
C ASP A 479 -6.14 -21.03 -10.36
N ASP A 480 -5.90 -22.15 -11.07
CA ASP A 480 -6.69 -22.78 -12.14
C ASP A 480 -7.72 -23.82 -11.64
N ALA A 481 -8.98 -23.43 -11.42
CA ALA A 481 -10.09 -24.38 -11.24
C ALA A 481 -11.08 -24.33 -12.43
N PRO A 482 -11.50 -25.48 -13.01
CA PRO A 482 -12.49 -25.55 -14.09
C PRO A 482 -13.82 -24.90 -13.71
N LEU A 483 -14.49 -24.26 -14.69
CA LEU A 483 -15.73 -23.50 -14.53
C LEU A 483 -16.89 -24.26 -13.85
N GLU A 484 -16.87 -25.59 -13.88
CA GLU A 484 -17.88 -26.46 -13.27
C GLU A 484 -17.70 -26.58 -11.73
N GLU A 485 -16.47 -26.48 -11.21
CA GLU A 485 -16.18 -26.38 -9.76
C GLU A 485 -16.50 -24.98 -9.19
N ARG A 486 -16.58 -23.95 -10.04
CA ARG A 486 -16.87 -22.56 -9.63
C ARG A 486 -18.32 -22.34 -9.21
N ARG A 487 -19.26 -23.16 -9.71
CA ARG A 487 -20.64 -23.19 -9.17
C ARG A 487 -20.68 -23.79 -7.77
N THR A 488 -19.77 -24.68 -7.43
CA THR A 488 -19.60 -25.27 -6.09
C THR A 488 -18.85 -24.34 -5.13
N GLN A 489 -17.90 -23.52 -5.59
CA GLN A 489 -17.28 -22.49 -4.75
C GLN A 489 -18.19 -21.26 -4.49
N ALA A 490 -19.07 -20.89 -5.42
CA ALA A 490 -20.16 -19.95 -5.12
C ALA A 490 -21.20 -20.53 -4.11
N VAL A 491 -21.14 -21.84 -3.86
CA VAL A 491 -21.84 -22.53 -2.77
C VAL A 491 -20.95 -22.64 -1.52
N ALA A 492 -19.62 -22.68 -1.65
CA ALA A 492 -18.67 -22.57 -0.54
C ALA A 492 -18.65 -21.15 0.06
N SER A 493 -18.80 -20.09 -0.73
CA SER A 493 -18.98 -18.72 -0.23
C SER A 493 -20.26 -18.54 0.60
N ARG A 494 -21.25 -19.44 0.46
CA ARG A 494 -22.42 -19.50 1.36
C ARG A 494 -22.11 -20.10 2.73
N ARG A 495 -21.00 -20.83 2.90
CA ARG A 495 -20.55 -21.25 4.24
C ARG A 495 -20.14 -20.06 5.10
N TRP A 496 -19.83 -18.90 4.54
CA TRP A 496 -19.32 -17.72 5.27
C TRP A 496 -20.40 -16.79 5.80
N LEU A 497 -21.66 -17.01 5.40
CA LEU A 497 -22.81 -16.23 5.84
C LEU A 497 -23.47 -16.80 7.10
N ASP A 498 -23.06 -17.99 7.54
CA ASP A 498 -23.51 -18.53 8.82
C ASP A 498 -22.59 -18.01 9.93
N ALA A 499 -23.14 -17.28 10.89
CA ALA A 499 -22.39 -16.77 12.04
C ALA A 499 -21.79 -17.90 12.90
N ALA A 500 -22.24 -19.15 12.73
CA ALA A 500 -21.67 -20.32 13.38
C ALA A 500 -20.29 -20.70 12.80
N SER A 501 -20.10 -20.69 11.48
CA SER A 501 -18.84 -21.06 10.82
C SER A 501 -17.77 -19.97 10.89
N ALA A 502 -18.17 -18.69 10.90
CA ALA A 502 -17.24 -17.58 11.10
C ALA A 502 -16.55 -17.61 12.48
N ARG A 503 -17.19 -18.28 13.47
CA ARG A 503 -16.66 -18.43 14.82
C ARG A 503 -15.49 -19.41 14.90
N ASP A 504 -15.39 -20.35 13.96
CA ASP A 504 -14.33 -21.36 13.89
C ASP A 504 -13.01 -20.78 13.33
N LEU A 505 -13.06 -19.66 12.58
CA LEU A 505 -11.90 -19.00 11.95
C LEU A 505 -10.84 -18.48 12.93
N GLY A 506 -11.27 -18.14 14.15
CA GLY A 506 -10.38 -17.68 15.23
C GLY A 506 -9.97 -18.79 16.20
N SER A 507 -10.46 -20.03 16.02
CA SER A 507 -10.19 -21.13 16.93
C SER A 507 -9.13 -22.07 16.36
N LEU A 508 -8.00 -22.19 17.05
CA LEU A 508 -7.01 -23.20 16.70
C LEU A 508 -7.49 -24.58 17.17
N ASP A 509 -7.56 -25.55 16.25
CA ASP A 509 -7.89 -26.93 16.60
C ASP A 509 -6.76 -27.55 17.44
N ALA A 510 -7.06 -27.85 18.70
CA ALA A 510 -6.12 -28.47 19.63
C ALA A 510 -5.61 -29.83 19.13
N ALA A 511 -6.42 -30.59 18.37
CA ALA A 511 -5.99 -31.86 17.79
C ALA A 511 -5.01 -31.64 16.64
N ALA A 512 -5.23 -30.62 15.80
CA ALA A 512 -4.30 -30.21 14.76
C ALA A 512 -2.97 -29.72 15.36
N ILE A 513 -3.01 -28.88 16.40
CA ILE A 513 -1.79 -28.45 17.13
C ILE A 513 -1.04 -29.67 17.66
N ALA A 514 -1.72 -30.58 18.37
CA ALA A 514 -1.09 -31.77 18.93
C ALA A 514 -0.50 -32.68 17.86
N ARG A 515 -1.11 -32.76 16.66
CA ARG A 515 -0.56 -33.49 15.53
C ARG A 515 0.70 -32.82 14.98
N VAL A 516 0.66 -31.52 14.70
CA VAL A 516 1.83 -30.77 14.18
C VAL A 516 2.98 -30.82 15.17
N VAL A 517 2.73 -30.70 16.48
CA VAL A 517 3.76 -30.84 17.52
C VAL A 517 4.41 -32.23 17.51
N ARG A 518 3.63 -33.30 17.23
CA ARG A 518 4.20 -34.65 17.07
C ARG A 518 4.99 -34.81 15.77
N GLU A 519 4.50 -34.24 14.66
CA GLU A 519 5.16 -34.30 13.35
C GLU A 519 6.43 -33.45 13.27
N ALA A 520 6.49 -32.35 14.03
CA ALA A 520 7.66 -31.48 14.12
C ALA A 520 8.80 -32.07 14.96
N TRP A 521 8.54 -33.14 15.72
CA TRP A 521 9.59 -33.86 16.45
C TRP A 521 10.42 -34.71 15.48
N PRO A 522 11.76 -34.75 15.60
CA PRO A 522 12.57 -35.51 14.66
C PRO A 522 12.30 -37.01 14.83
N ASP A 523 12.05 -37.71 13.71
CA ASP A 523 11.97 -39.17 13.70
C ASP A 523 13.39 -39.74 13.68
N VAL A 524 13.93 -39.99 14.87
CA VAL A 524 15.32 -40.42 15.08
C VAL A 524 15.38 -41.94 15.14
N ARG A 525 16.01 -42.56 14.13
CA ARG A 525 16.07 -44.03 13.99
C ARG A 525 17.44 -44.60 14.33
N ASP A 526 18.48 -43.79 14.21
CA ASP A 526 19.85 -44.18 14.51
C ASP A 526 20.66 -43.06 15.19
N ALA A 527 21.92 -43.34 15.50
CA ALA A 527 22.79 -42.40 16.20
C ALA A 527 23.16 -41.19 15.33
N ASP A 528 23.21 -41.34 14.00
CA ASP A 528 23.54 -40.23 13.10
C ASP A 528 22.38 -39.24 13.04
N GLU A 529 21.14 -39.73 12.91
CA GLU A 529 19.94 -38.88 12.94
C GLU A 529 19.77 -38.18 14.30
N LEU A 530 20.14 -38.84 15.41
CA LEU A 530 20.12 -38.19 16.74
C LEU A 530 21.16 -37.07 16.82
N HIS A 531 22.33 -37.28 16.21
CA HIS A 531 23.40 -36.29 16.17
C HIS A 531 22.97 -35.05 15.37
N ASP A 532 22.38 -35.26 14.20
CA ASP A 532 21.81 -34.19 13.38
C ASP A 532 20.71 -33.44 14.13
N ALA A 533 19.82 -34.17 14.84
CA ALA A 533 18.83 -33.54 15.70
C ALA A 533 19.47 -32.66 16.79
N LEU A 534 20.53 -33.13 17.46
CA LEU A 534 21.25 -32.33 18.46
C LEU A 534 21.93 -31.09 17.84
N LEU A 535 22.41 -31.18 16.61
CA LEU A 535 22.95 -30.04 15.86
C LEU A 535 21.86 -29.03 15.50
N VAL A 536 20.68 -29.47 15.07
CA VAL A 536 19.54 -28.60 14.74
C VAL A 536 18.95 -27.96 16.00
N TYR A 537 18.54 -28.76 16.97
CA TYR A 537 17.86 -28.29 18.19
C TYR A 537 18.77 -27.57 19.17
N GLY A 538 20.08 -27.74 19.05
CA GLY A 538 21.08 -27.17 19.95
C GLY A 538 21.21 -27.91 21.28
N ALA A 539 20.09 -28.39 21.83
CA ALA A 539 20.06 -29.35 22.91
C ALA A 539 18.73 -30.10 22.99
N LEU A 540 18.78 -31.32 23.53
CA LEU A 540 17.61 -32.06 24.00
C LEU A 540 17.67 -32.22 25.51
N GLY A 541 16.58 -31.95 26.21
CA GLY A 541 16.47 -32.17 27.65
C GLY A 541 16.48 -33.65 28.00
N VAL A 542 16.97 -33.98 29.20
CA VAL A 542 16.99 -35.37 29.68
C VAL A 542 15.60 -36.01 29.65
N ARG A 543 14.55 -35.25 30.00
CA ARG A 543 13.15 -35.73 29.94
C ARG A 543 12.64 -35.96 28.52
N GLU A 544 13.12 -35.17 27.55
CA GLU A 544 12.76 -35.35 26.14
C GLU A 544 13.43 -36.62 25.60
N VAL A 545 14.70 -36.84 25.92
CA VAL A 545 15.42 -38.08 25.57
C VAL A 545 14.76 -39.31 26.20
N GLU A 546 14.37 -39.24 27.47
CA GLU A 546 13.66 -40.33 28.17
C GLU A 546 12.25 -40.57 27.60
N GLY A 547 11.50 -39.49 27.33
CA GLY A 547 10.14 -39.57 26.80
C GLY A 547 10.04 -40.19 25.40
N HIS A 548 11.14 -40.15 24.64
CA HIS A 548 11.24 -40.70 23.29
C HIS A 548 12.14 -41.96 23.20
N ASP A 549 12.56 -42.54 24.34
CA ASP A 549 13.41 -43.74 24.43
C ASP A 549 14.76 -43.65 23.67
N LEU A 550 15.35 -42.45 23.63
CA LEU A 550 16.58 -42.17 22.87
C LEU A 550 17.87 -42.44 23.67
N GLY A 551 17.75 -42.91 24.93
CA GLY A 551 18.87 -43.07 25.84
C GLY A 551 19.97 -44.04 25.36
N GLY A 552 19.57 -45.08 24.61
CA GLY A 552 20.50 -46.01 23.97
C GLY A 552 21.38 -45.32 22.92
N LEU A 553 20.77 -44.50 22.07
CA LEU A 553 21.47 -43.73 21.03
C LEU A 553 22.36 -42.63 21.62
N CYS A 554 21.91 -41.95 22.68
CA CYS A 554 22.74 -41.00 23.43
C CYS A 554 24.01 -41.66 23.98
N SER A 555 23.92 -42.91 24.44
CA SER A 555 25.08 -43.66 24.95
C SER A 555 26.08 -43.98 23.83
N VAL A 556 25.61 -44.29 22.62
CA VAL A 556 26.46 -44.49 21.43
C VAL A 556 27.17 -43.20 21.02
N LEU A 557 26.47 -42.06 21.04
CA LEU A 557 27.06 -40.76 20.74
C LEU A 557 28.06 -40.30 21.80
N LEU A 558 27.81 -40.61 23.07
CA LEU A 558 28.74 -40.34 24.16
C LEU A 558 30.02 -41.16 24.01
N ALA A 559 29.90 -42.46 23.67
CA ALA A 559 31.04 -43.36 23.47
C ALA A 559 31.89 -43.00 22.23
N SER A 560 31.28 -42.41 21.21
CA SER A 560 31.95 -41.91 20.01
C SER A 560 32.42 -40.45 20.12
N GLU A 561 32.30 -39.83 21.29
CA GLU A 561 32.66 -38.43 21.58
C GLU A 561 31.91 -37.39 20.72
N ARG A 562 30.74 -37.74 20.19
CA ARG A 562 29.91 -36.88 19.34
C ARG A 562 28.87 -36.08 20.12
N ALA A 563 28.51 -36.52 21.32
CA ALA A 563 27.61 -35.80 22.20
C ALA A 563 28.19 -35.65 23.61
N LEU A 564 27.69 -34.65 24.33
CA LEU A 564 28.00 -34.37 25.72
C LEU A 564 26.70 -34.30 26.52
N ARG A 565 26.75 -34.76 27.77
CA ARG A 565 25.70 -34.47 28.74
C ARG A 565 26.17 -33.30 29.59
N ILE A 566 25.43 -32.19 29.52
CA ILE A 566 25.70 -30.98 30.28
C ILE A 566 24.54 -30.68 31.23
N ARG A 567 24.81 -29.88 32.24
CA ARG A 567 23.81 -29.32 33.14
C ARG A 567 23.97 -27.82 33.17
N VAL A 568 22.88 -27.11 32.96
CA VAL A 568 22.80 -25.65 33.05
C VAL A 568 21.82 -25.31 34.15
N GLY A 569 22.34 -24.86 35.30
CA GLY A 569 21.53 -24.67 36.50
C GLY A 569 20.95 -25.99 37.01
N ALA A 570 19.61 -26.11 36.99
CA ALA A 570 18.86 -27.30 37.41
C ALA A 570 18.48 -28.24 36.24
N SER A 571 18.73 -27.84 35.00
CA SER A 571 18.30 -28.58 33.80
C SER A 571 19.44 -29.41 33.23
N GLY A 572 19.24 -30.72 33.09
CA GLY A 572 20.13 -31.63 32.37
C GLY A 572 19.80 -31.65 30.88
N LEU A 573 20.83 -31.55 30.04
CA LEU A 573 20.73 -31.42 28.59
C LEU A 573 21.75 -32.34 27.89
N TRP A 574 21.36 -32.87 26.75
CA TRP A 574 22.23 -33.49 25.77
C TRP A 574 22.53 -32.50 24.66
N VAL A 575 23.80 -32.37 24.28
CA VAL A 575 24.27 -31.44 23.24
C VAL A 575 25.25 -32.13 22.32
N ALA A 576 25.27 -31.74 21.05
CA ALA A 576 26.33 -32.14 20.13
C ALA A 576 27.67 -31.52 20.59
N ALA A 577 28.77 -32.27 20.45
CA ALA A 577 30.10 -31.81 20.86
C ALA A 577 30.51 -30.52 20.14
N GLU A 578 30.09 -30.37 18.88
CA GLU A 578 30.31 -29.23 18.00
C GLU A 578 29.68 -27.94 18.52
N ARG A 579 28.51 -28.03 19.16
CA ARG A 579 27.77 -26.87 19.70
C ARG A 579 28.14 -26.54 21.15
N PHE A 580 29.12 -27.22 21.73
CA PHE A 580 29.53 -26.98 23.12
C PHE A 580 30.02 -25.55 23.36
N GLY A 581 30.71 -24.94 22.39
CA GLY A 581 31.20 -23.57 22.47
C GLY A 581 30.08 -22.54 22.67
N GLU A 582 28.95 -22.71 22.00
CA GLU A 582 27.76 -21.86 22.13
C GLU A 582 27.18 -21.94 23.55
N TRP A 583 27.01 -23.14 24.08
CA TRP A 583 26.50 -23.37 25.45
C TRP A 583 27.43 -22.79 26.52
N LYS A 584 28.75 -22.92 26.33
CA LYS A 584 29.76 -22.32 27.20
C LYS A 584 29.70 -20.78 27.18
N ALA A 585 29.47 -20.17 26.03
CA ALA A 585 29.32 -18.72 25.90
C ALA A 585 27.98 -18.22 26.47
N ALA A 586 26.89 -18.97 26.27
CA ALA A 586 25.56 -18.63 26.76
C ALA A 586 25.46 -18.69 28.29
N ALA A 587 26.07 -19.72 28.90
CA ALA A 587 25.95 -20.04 30.34
C ALA A 587 27.32 -20.27 31.04
N PRO A 588 28.25 -19.31 31.00
CA PRO A 588 29.65 -19.53 31.40
C PRO A 588 29.85 -19.86 32.89
N HIS A 589 28.92 -19.48 33.76
CA HIS A 589 29.04 -19.65 35.21
C HIS A 589 28.15 -20.76 35.79
N THR A 590 27.26 -21.32 34.98
CA THR A 590 26.24 -22.28 35.43
C THR A 590 26.29 -23.61 34.69
N LEU A 591 27.10 -23.70 33.63
CA LEU A 591 27.31 -24.91 32.85
C LEU A 591 28.29 -25.86 33.54
N VAL A 592 27.89 -27.11 33.67
CA VAL A 592 28.71 -28.22 34.17
C VAL A 592 28.60 -29.38 33.17
N VAL A 593 29.74 -29.96 32.77
CA VAL A 593 29.74 -31.19 31.96
C VAL A 593 29.59 -32.38 32.91
N GLU A 594 28.51 -33.15 32.74
CA GLU A 594 28.21 -34.32 33.56
C GLU A 594 28.78 -35.60 32.96
N ALA A 595 28.82 -35.70 31.62
CA ALA A 595 29.42 -36.83 30.92
C ALA A 595 29.98 -36.44 29.54
N GLY A 596 31.08 -37.10 29.15
CA GLY A 596 31.84 -36.82 27.94
C GLY A 596 32.95 -35.78 28.15
N ALA A 597 33.86 -35.68 27.19
CA ALA A 597 34.98 -34.74 27.23
C ALA A 597 34.84 -33.71 26.10
N PRO A 598 34.73 -32.40 26.40
CA PRO A 598 34.66 -31.38 25.36
C PRO A 598 35.94 -31.37 24.53
N ARG A 599 35.81 -31.44 23.20
CA ARG A 599 36.95 -31.30 22.31
C ARG A 599 37.45 -29.86 22.31
N ALA A 600 38.78 -29.71 22.35
CA ALA A 600 39.42 -28.40 22.43
C ALA A 600 39.07 -27.50 21.24
N GLU A 601 38.89 -28.08 20.05
CA GLU A 601 38.51 -27.37 18.82
C GLU A 601 37.16 -26.63 18.96
N PHE A 602 36.14 -27.26 19.56
CA PHE A 602 34.82 -26.64 19.74
C PHE A 602 34.74 -25.80 21.01
N ALA A 603 35.49 -26.16 22.05
CA ALA A 603 35.52 -25.42 23.32
C ALA A 603 36.31 -24.09 23.27
N SER A 604 37.14 -23.91 22.23
CA SER A 604 37.96 -22.72 21.98
C SER A 604 37.34 -21.75 20.96
N ALA A 605 36.28 -22.16 20.26
CA ALA A 605 35.55 -21.31 19.34
C ALA A 605 34.95 -20.10 20.09
N SER A 606 35.42 -18.90 19.73
CA SER A 606 34.97 -17.64 20.34
C SER A 606 33.58 -17.27 19.82
N HIS A 607 32.56 -17.46 20.65
CA HIS A 607 31.20 -17.02 20.38
C HIS A 607 30.86 -15.82 21.27
N ASP A 608 30.27 -14.78 20.69
CA ASP A 608 29.63 -13.74 21.50
C ASP A 608 28.41 -14.33 22.21
N ARG A 609 28.13 -13.88 23.44
CA ARG A 609 27.05 -14.43 24.26
C ARG A 609 25.67 -14.15 23.63
N ALA A 610 25.46 -12.98 23.03
CA ALA A 610 24.17 -12.63 22.43
C ALA A 610 23.92 -13.46 21.16
N GLU A 611 24.97 -13.69 20.37
CA GLU A 611 24.93 -14.57 19.20
C GLU A 611 24.66 -16.02 19.58
N ALA A 612 25.38 -16.57 20.57
CA ALA A 612 25.15 -17.92 21.07
C ALA A 612 23.72 -18.13 21.59
N LEU A 613 23.18 -17.18 22.37
CA LEU A 613 21.79 -17.25 22.82
C LEU A 613 20.80 -17.23 21.65
N ARG A 614 21.07 -16.42 20.62
CA ARG A 614 20.21 -16.33 19.43
C ARG A 614 20.19 -17.65 18.66
N GLU A 615 21.35 -18.27 18.41
CA GLU A 615 21.43 -19.52 17.66
C GLU A 615 20.86 -20.73 18.44
N LEU A 616 21.02 -20.75 19.77
CA LEU A 616 20.40 -21.77 20.61
C LEU A 616 18.87 -21.65 20.65
N VAL A 617 18.34 -20.43 20.71
CA VAL A 617 16.89 -20.20 20.63
C VAL A 617 16.38 -20.53 19.24
N ARG A 618 17.09 -20.15 18.17
CA ARG A 618 16.72 -20.47 16.78
C ARG A 618 16.64 -21.96 16.54
N GLY A 619 17.54 -22.76 17.12
CA GLY A 619 17.45 -24.22 17.00
C GLY A 619 16.17 -24.82 17.59
N ARG A 620 15.54 -24.14 18.56
CA ARG A 620 14.34 -24.63 19.26
C ARG A 620 13.02 -24.05 18.73
N LEU A 621 13.09 -23.04 17.87
CA LEU A 621 11.94 -22.45 17.16
C LEU A 621 11.81 -23.14 15.81
#